data_AF-G0JU51-F1
#
_entry.id   AF-G0JU51-F1
#
_cell.length_a   1.000
_cell.length_b   1.000
_cell.length_c   1.000
_cell.angle_alpha   90.00
_cell.angle_beta   90.00
_cell.angle_gamma   90.00
#
_symmetry.space_group_name_H-M   'P 1'
#
loop_
_entity.id
_entity.type
_entity.pdbx_description
1 polymer ?
#
loop_
_entity_poly.entity_id
_entity_poly.type
_entity_poly.pdbx_seq_one_letter_code
_entity_poly.pdbx_strand_id
1 'polypeptide(L)'
;MTLPLSAYLDLESRVFVWAAGQGWQLQRTGPLRRGEWPLPRLEFLREGVLTPGEWDAALAACSLFMELVSSQREARSREGIGVKFYQAPSETLGFAQIAHTGPAEFVAVCRRLPGWDLAPAADEAAAFARVGLPCVPPSQRNPEMFTMLAGVPGD
;
A
#
# COMPACT_ATOMS: atom_id res chain seq x y z
N MET A 1 -8.70 -21.14 9.32
CA MET A 1 -8.60 -21.61 7.92
C MET A 1 -8.34 -20.40 7.05
N THR A 2 -7.33 -20.45 6.18
CA THR A 2 -7.04 -19.38 5.21
C THR A 2 -7.90 -19.62 3.97
N LEU A 3 -8.67 -18.61 3.54
CA LEU A 3 -9.45 -18.69 2.30
C LEU A 3 -8.53 -18.81 1.07
N PRO A 4 -9.00 -19.35 -0.06
CA PRO A 4 -8.20 -19.41 -1.28
C PRO A 4 -7.88 -18.01 -1.83
N LEU A 5 -6.79 -17.88 -2.59
CA LEU A 5 -6.39 -16.61 -3.23
C LEU A 5 -7.51 -16.01 -4.09
N SER A 6 -8.30 -16.85 -4.78
CA SER A 6 -9.45 -16.38 -5.57
C SER A 6 -10.43 -15.55 -4.75
N ALA A 7 -10.73 -15.92 -3.51
CA ALA A 7 -11.62 -15.16 -2.64
C ALA A 7 -11.07 -13.75 -2.31
N TYR A 8 -9.74 -13.63 -2.16
CA TYR A 8 -9.08 -12.33 -1.96
C TYR A 8 -9.13 -11.48 -3.22
N LEU A 9 -8.88 -12.06 -4.40
CA LEU A 9 -8.92 -11.34 -5.67
C LEU A 9 -10.34 -10.90 -6.05
N ASP A 10 -11.36 -11.72 -5.72
CA ASP A 10 -12.77 -11.39 -5.91
C ASP A 10 -13.19 -10.23 -4.99
N LEU A 11 -12.76 -10.23 -3.72
CA LEU A 11 -12.99 -9.12 -2.82
C LEU A 11 -12.27 -7.85 -3.29
N GLU A 12 -11.00 -7.97 -3.68
CA GLU A 12 -10.22 -6.84 -4.20
C GLU A 12 -10.91 -6.17 -5.39
N SER A 13 -11.39 -6.96 -6.35
CA SER A 13 -12.10 -6.45 -7.52
C SER A 13 -13.34 -5.65 -7.13
N ARG A 14 -14.11 -6.15 -6.14
CA ARG A 14 -15.28 -5.44 -5.59
C ARG A 14 -14.89 -4.16 -4.86
N VAL A 15 -13.78 -4.15 -4.11
CA VAL A 15 -13.27 -2.95 -3.43
C VAL A 15 -12.85 -1.88 -4.44
N PHE A 16 -12.19 -2.26 -5.54
CA PHE A 16 -11.86 -1.31 -6.62
C PHE A 16 -13.12 -0.69 -7.25
N VAL A 17 -14.15 -1.50 -7.55
CA VAL A 17 -15.42 -0.99 -8.09
C VAL A 17 -16.10 -0.04 -7.11
N TRP A 18 -16.16 -0.40 -5.82
CA TRP A 18 -16.72 0.46 -4.78
C TRP A 18 -15.99 1.80 -4.70
N ALA A 19 -14.65 1.77 -4.65
CA ALA A 19 -13.84 2.98 -4.55
C ALA A 19 -13.96 3.89 -5.77
N ALA A 20 -14.01 3.31 -6.97
CA ALA A 20 -14.28 4.07 -8.20
C ALA A 20 -15.64 4.78 -8.14
N GLY A 21 -16.67 4.14 -7.57
CA GLY A 21 -17.98 4.74 -7.31
C GLY A 21 -17.94 5.93 -6.33
N GLN A 22 -16.91 6.02 -5.48
CA GLN A 22 -16.65 7.18 -4.61
C GLN A 22 -15.78 8.25 -5.29
N GLY A 23 -15.38 8.05 -6.54
CA GLY A 23 -14.40 8.89 -7.24
C GLY A 23 -12.97 8.73 -6.70
N TRP A 24 -12.68 7.64 -5.99
CA TRP A 24 -11.36 7.39 -5.41
C TRP A 24 -10.47 6.62 -6.36
N GLN A 25 -9.18 6.97 -6.35
CA GLN A 25 -8.12 6.19 -6.98
C GLN A 25 -7.44 5.35 -5.91
N LEU A 26 -7.62 4.03 -5.98
CA LEU A 26 -6.91 3.08 -5.14
C LEU A 26 -5.77 2.41 -5.90
N GLN A 27 -4.69 2.15 -5.20
CA GLN A 27 -3.58 1.32 -5.65
C GLN A 27 -3.44 0.13 -4.71
N ARG A 28 -3.26 -1.08 -5.27
CA ARG A 28 -2.87 -2.25 -4.49
C ARG A 28 -1.55 -1.96 -3.77
N THR A 29 -1.38 -2.45 -2.55
CA THR A 29 -0.12 -2.39 -1.78
C THR A 29 0.10 -3.71 -1.02
N GLY A 30 1.04 -3.72 -0.08
CA GLY A 30 1.30 -4.86 0.80
C GLY A 30 1.82 -6.12 0.08
N PRO A 31 1.74 -7.28 0.75
CA PRO A 31 2.30 -8.54 0.25
C PRO A 31 1.68 -9.02 -1.07
N LEU A 32 0.38 -8.77 -1.30
CA LEU A 32 -0.27 -9.14 -2.55
C LEU A 32 0.37 -8.44 -3.76
N ARG A 33 0.77 -7.17 -3.61
CA ARG A 33 1.47 -6.43 -4.67
C ARG A 33 2.87 -7.00 -4.95
N ARG A 34 3.50 -7.62 -3.95
CA ARG A 34 4.80 -8.30 -4.09
C ARG A 34 4.68 -9.73 -4.64
N GLY A 35 3.46 -10.22 -4.86
CA GLY A 35 3.21 -11.59 -5.33
C GLY A 35 3.27 -12.64 -4.22
N GLU A 36 3.10 -12.24 -2.96
CA GLU A 36 3.18 -13.14 -1.81
C GLU A 36 1.82 -13.77 -1.48
N TRP A 37 1.86 -15.01 -0.97
CA TRP A 37 0.72 -15.76 -0.47
C TRP A 37 1.20 -16.78 0.58
N PRO A 38 0.48 -17.00 1.70
CA PRO A 38 -0.82 -16.45 2.09
C PRO A 38 -0.78 -15.00 2.61
N LEU A 39 -1.94 -14.34 2.63
CA LEU A 39 -2.09 -12.94 3.04
C LEU A 39 -2.84 -12.79 4.37
N PRO A 40 -2.37 -11.93 5.29
CA PRO A 40 -3.13 -11.61 6.50
C PRO A 40 -4.36 -10.73 6.20
N ARG A 41 -4.28 -9.88 5.18
CA ARG A 41 -5.32 -8.92 4.75
C ARG A 41 -5.01 -8.35 3.36
N LEU A 42 -5.99 -7.71 2.74
CA LEU A 42 -5.79 -6.85 1.56
C LEU A 42 -5.36 -5.44 2.01
N GLU A 43 -4.50 -4.78 1.24
CA GLU A 43 -3.99 -3.45 1.57
C GLU A 43 -4.04 -2.52 0.35
N PHE A 44 -4.60 -1.33 0.52
CA PHE A 44 -4.78 -0.34 -0.54
C PHE A 44 -4.25 1.03 -0.14
N LEU A 45 -3.66 1.76 -1.08
CA LEU A 45 -3.30 3.16 -0.94
C LEU A 45 -4.27 4.03 -1.74
N ARG A 46 -4.85 5.03 -1.08
CA ARG A 46 -5.69 6.06 -1.70
C ARG A 46 -4.89 7.34 -1.93
N GLU A 47 -5.08 7.96 -3.08
CA GLU A 47 -4.63 9.35 -3.30
C GLU A 47 -5.51 10.37 -2.57
N GLY A 48 -4.89 11.35 -1.93
CA GLY A 48 -5.53 12.42 -1.16
C GLY A 48 -5.69 12.07 0.32
N VAL A 49 -6.24 13.00 1.09
CA VAL A 49 -6.43 12.85 2.54
C VAL A 49 -7.88 13.07 2.90
N LEU A 50 -8.50 12.10 3.57
CA LEU A 50 -9.78 12.24 4.25
C LEU A 50 -9.56 12.32 5.76
N THR A 51 -10.46 13.03 6.42
CA THR A 51 -10.57 13.04 7.88
C THR A 51 -10.98 11.64 8.39
N PRO A 52 -10.71 11.31 9.66
CA PRO A 52 -11.15 10.05 10.24
C PRO A 52 -12.66 9.81 10.14
N GLY A 53 -13.48 10.87 10.32
CA GLY A 53 -14.94 10.78 10.23
C GLY A 53 -15.44 10.47 8.82
N GLU A 54 -14.82 11.05 7.79
CA GLU A 54 -15.14 10.75 6.39
C GLU A 54 -14.81 9.30 6.03
N TRP A 55 -13.70 8.76 6.55
CA TRP A 55 -13.34 7.35 6.38
C TRP A 55 -14.35 6.42 7.03
N ASP A 56 -14.65 6.66 8.31
CA ASP A 56 -15.58 5.81 9.05
C ASP A 56 -16.97 5.82 8.39
N ALA A 57 -17.45 6.99 7.92
CA ALA A 57 -18.70 7.12 7.18
C ALA A 57 -18.69 6.34 5.85
N ALA A 58 -17.61 6.45 5.07
CA ALA A 58 -17.50 5.75 3.79
C ALA A 58 -17.42 4.22 3.97
N LEU A 59 -16.68 3.73 4.97
CA LEU A 59 -16.58 2.31 5.28
C LEU A 59 -17.90 1.76 5.83
N ALA A 60 -18.59 2.51 6.70
CA ALA A 60 -19.89 2.12 7.24
C ALA A 60 -21.00 2.03 6.17
N ALA A 61 -20.93 2.87 5.14
CA ALA A 61 -21.87 2.85 4.02
C ALA A 61 -21.62 1.72 3.00
N CYS A 62 -20.48 1.02 3.09
CA CYS A 62 -20.10 0.00 2.12
C CYS A 62 -20.64 -1.38 2.51
N SER A 63 -21.51 -1.96 1.67
CA SER A 63 -22.13 -3.27 1.91
C SER A 63 -21.15 -4.47 1.86
N LEU A 64 -19.93 -4.24 1.37
CA LEU A 64 -18.85 -5.25 1.35
C LEU A 64 -18.32 -5.57 2.75
N PHE A 65 -18.40 -4.60 3.67
CA PHE A 65 -17.83 -4.71 5.01
C PHE A 65 -18.91 -4.99 6.05
N MET A 66 -18.61 -5.87 7.00
CA MET A 66 -19.48 -6.13 8.17
C MET A 66 -19.00 -5.41 9.42
N GLU A 67 -17.68 -5.21 9.53
CA GLU A 67 -17.05 -4.58 10.67
C GLU A 67 -16.05 -3.54 10.15
N LEU A 68 -15.90 -2.46 10.91
CA LEU A 68 -14.84 -1.47 10.72
C LEU A 68 -14.15 -1.20 12.05
N VAL A 69 -12.88 -0.83 11.99
CA VAL A 69 -12.13 -0.37 13.15
C VAL A 69 -12.02 1.15 13.04
N SER A 70 -12.81 1.85 13.85
CA SER A 70 -12.95 3.31 13.78
C SER A 70 -11.59 3.99 13.85
N SER A 71 -11.41 5.01 13.01
CA SER A 71 -10.18 5.80 12.89
C SER A 71 -8.92 5.03 12.47
N GLN A 72 -9.01 3.72 12.21
CA GLN A 72 -7.88 2.91 11.77
C GLN A 72 -7.84 2.72 10.26
N ARG A 73 -8.88 3.14 9.51
CA ARG A 73 -9.02 2.85 8.08
C ARG A 73 -8.91 1.34 7.80
N GLU A 74 -9.55 0.56 8.67
CA GLU A 74 -9.57 -0.90 8.59
C GLU A 74 -11.01 -1.39 8.58
N ALA A 75 -11.28 -2.39 7.76
CA ALA A 75 -12.57 -3.05 7.66
C ALA A 75 -12.40 -4.57 7.50
N ARG A 76 -13.47 -5.31 7.77
CA ARG A 76 -13.53 -6.76 7.57
C ARG A 76 -14.72 -7.12 6.69
N SER A 77 -14.47 -7.94 5.67
CA SER A 77 -15.51 -8.41 4.75
C SER A 77 -16.41 -9.47 5.39
N ARG A 78 -17.52 -9.80 4.71
CA ARG A 78 -18.43 -10.89 5.10
C ARG A 78 -17.75 -12.25 5.18
N GLU A 79 -16.79 -12.47 4.28
CA GLU A 79 -15.98 -13.68 4.20
C GLU A 79 -14.89 -13.72 5.30
N GLY A 80 -14.77 -12.67 6.12
CA GLY A 80 -13.79 -12.57 7.20
C GLY A 80 -12.41 -12.05 6.76
N ILE A 81 -12.28 -11.55 5.53
CA ILE A 81 -11.03 -11.00 5.01
C ILE A 81 -10.84 -9.58 5.55
N GLY A 82 -9.71 -9.32 6.20
CA GLY A 82 -9.32 -7.97 6.61
C GLY A 82 -8.93 -7.10 5.41
N VAL A 83 -9.23 -5.80 5.48
CA VAL A 83 -8.83 -4.79 4.50
C VAL A 83 -8.26 -3.58 5.23
N LYS A 84 -7.08 -3.13 4.83
CA LYS A 84 -6.43 -1.91 5.32
C LYS A 84 -6.36 -0.87 4.21
N PHE A 85 -6.72 0.37 4.55
CA PHE A 85 -6.53 1.51 3.68
C PHE A 85 -5.48 2.46 4.24
N TYR A 86 -4.56 2.85 3.38
CA TYR A 86 -3.61 3.94 3.58
C TYR A 86 -4.03 5.12 2.70
N GLN A 87 -3.49 6.30 2.99
CA GLN A 87 -3.75 7.48 2.19
C GLN A 87 -2.52 8.39 2.18
N ALA A 88 -2.29 9.07 1.06
CA ALA A 88 -1.21 10.04 0.93
C ALA A 88 -1.58 11.18 -0.04
N PRO A 89 -1.12 12.42 0.19
CA PRO A 89 -1.20 13.48 -0.79
C PRO A 89 -0.53 13.09 -2.12
N SER A 90 -1.02 13.65 -3.23
CA SER A 90 -0.50 13.37 -4.58
C SER A 90 1.02 13.62 -4.70
N GLU A 91 1.53 14.65 -4.03
CA GLU A 91 2.95 15.05 -4.04
C GLU A 91 3.91 14.04 -3.39
N THR A 92 3.42 13.13 -2.56
CA THR A 92 4.22 12.11 -1.85
C THR A 92 3.72 10.68 -2.11
N LEU A 93 2.79 10.52 -3.06
CA LEU A 93 2.13 9.25 -3.35
C LEU A 93 3.14 8.16 -3.73
N GLY A 94 4.22 8.51 -4.44
CA GLY A 94 5.29 7.57 -4.79
C GLY A 94 6.01 6.98 -3.57
N PHE A 95 6.37 7.81 -2.58
CA PHE A 95 6.99 7.33 -1.34
C PHE A 95 6.02 6.49 -0.52
N ALA A 96 4.75 6.90 -0.44
CA ALA A 96 3.72 6.13 0.23
C ALA A 96 3.50 4.76 -0.43
N GLN A 97 3.52 4.70 -1.76
CA GLN A 97 3.38 3.46 -2.51
C GLN A 97 4.56 2.51 -2.24
N ILE A 98 5.79 3.02 -2.15
CA ILE A 98 6.96 2.23 -1.72
C ILE A 98 6.77 1.74 -0.27
N ALA A 99 6.46 2.65 0.65
CA ALA A 99 6.38 2.38 2.08
C ALA A 99 5.31 1.34 2.43
N HIS A 100 4.14 1.42 1.79
CA HIS A 100 3.02 0.51 2.04
C HIS A 100 3.09 -0.76 1.19
N THR A 101 3.87 -0.78 0.11
CA THR A 101 4.17 -2.02 -0.61
C THR A 101 5.19 -2.86 0.11
N GLY A 102 6.15 -2.28 0.83
CA GLY A 102 7.12 -3.06 1.61
C GLY A 102 8.10 -3.91 0.77
N PRO A 103 8.74 -4.93 1.39
CA PRO A 103 8.61 -5.33 2.80
C PRO A 103 9.26 -4.30 3.75
N ALA A 104 9.01 -4.45 5.06
CA ALA A 104 9.44 -3.47 6.06
C ALA A 104 10.96 -3.21 6.06
N GLU A 105 11.76 -4.26 5.87
CA GLU A 105 13.22 -4.16 5.81
C GLU A 105 13.70 -3.35 4.60
N PHE A 106 13.11 -3.58 3.41
CA PHE A 106 13.37 -2.77 2.22
C PHE A 106 13.11 -1.29 2.48
N VAL A 107 11.94 -0.99 3.05
CA VAL A 107 11.51 0.38 3.34
C VAL A 107 12.43 1.02 4.38
N ALA A 108 12.88 0.26 5.39
CA ALA A 108 13.82 0.73 6.39
C ALA A 108 15.18 1.11 5.77
N VAL A 109 15.64 0.39 4.73
CA VAL A 109 16.84 0.77 3.96
C VAL A 109 16.56 2.05 3.17
N CYS A 110 15.48 2.10 2.39
CA CYS A 110 15.12 3.28 1.59
C CYS A 110 14.99 4.56 2.43
N ARG A 111 14.40 4.47 3.63
CA ARG A 111 14.21 5.61 4.54
C ARG A 111 15.51 6.22 5.07
N ARG A 112 16.62 5.49 5.01
CA ARG A 112 17.94 6.00 5.41
C ARG A 112 18.65 6.72 4.27
N LEU A 113 18.17 6.58 3.03
CA LEU A 113 18.79 7.22 1.88
C LEU A 113 18.43 8.72 1.84
N PRO A 114 19.39 9.60 1.47
CA PRO A 114 19.10 11.01 1.24
C PRO A 114 17.99 11.17 0.20
N GLY A 115 17.10 12.15 0.41
CA GLY A 115 16.01 12.44 -0.52
C GLY A 115 14.70 11.68 -0.25
N TRP A 116 14.66 10.80 0.75
CA TRP A 116 13.40 10.21 1.21
C TRP A 116 12.41 11.30 1.67
N ASP A 117 11.13 11.16 1.33
CA ASP A 117 10.05 12.12 1.56
C ASP A 117 10.25 13.52 0.93
N LEU A 118 11.23 13.69 0.04
CA LEU A 118 11.44 14.93 -0.68
C LEU A 118 10.43 15.08 -1.83
N ALA A 119 9.36 15.84 -1.58
CA ALA A 119 8.36 16.17 -2.58
C ALA A 119 8.89 17.12 -3.68
N PRO A 120 8.34 17.09 -4.91
CA PRO A 120 7.32 16.14 -5.37
C PRO A 120 7.92 14.78 -5.78
N ALA A 121 7.16 13.72 -5.51
CA ALA A 121 7.36 12.35 -5.96
C ALA A 121 5.98 11.69 -6.17
N ALA A 122 5.36 11.97 -7.32
CA ALA A 122 3.98 11.56 -7.62
C ALA A 122 3.81 10.06 -7.90
N ASP A 123 4.89 9.37 -8.28
CA ASP A 123 4.90 7.93 -8.54
C ASP A 123 6.18 7.28 -7.98
N GLU A 124 6.22 5.94 -7.99
CA GLU A 124 7.36 5.20 -7.45
C GLU A 124 8.66 5.46 -8.22
N ALA A 125 8.59 5.70 -9.54
CA ALA A 125 9.79 5.96 -10.33
C ALA A 125 10.43 7.29 -9.92
N ALA A 126 9.62 8.33 -9.74
CA ALA A 126 10.07 9.60 -9.19
C ALA A 126 10.61 9.45 -7.76
N ALA A 127 9.92 8.69 -6.90
CA ALA A 127 10.36 8.46 -5.52
C ALA A 127 11.70 7.70 -5.44
N PHE A 128 11.91 6.67 -6.26
CA PHE A 128 13.20 5.98 -6.34
C PHE A 128 14.31 6.89 -6.87
N ALA A 129 14.03 7.72 -7.88
CA ALA A 129 14.99 8.68 -8.40
C ALA A 129 15.43 9.71 -7.33
N ARG A 130 14.52 10.13 -6.44
CA ARG A 130 14.84 11.04 -5.31
C ARG A 130 15.88 10.46 -4.37
N VAL A 131 15.85 9.15 -4.15
CA VAL A 131 16.81 8.44 -3.28
C VAL A 131 18.00 7.85 -4.04
N GLY A 132 18.19 8.24 -5.30
CA GLY A 132 19.31 7.82 -6.13
C GLY A 132 19.26 6.35 -6.56
N LEU A 133 18.07 5.73 -6.55
CA LEU A 133 17.89 4.32 -6.91
C LEU A 133 17.18 4.14 -8.25
N PRO A 134 17.47 3.06 -8.99
CA PRO A 134 16.60 2.62 -10.06
C PRO A 134 15.25 2.17 -9.50
N CYS A 135 14.20 2.24 -10.33
CA CYS A 135 12.89 1.74 -9.94
C CYS A 135 12.93 0.23 -9.70
N VAL A 136 12.62 -0.21 -8.47
CA VAL A 136 12.62 -1.62 -8.08
C VAL A 136 11.19 -2.18 -8.14
N PRO A 137 10.93 -3.18 -9.01
CA PRO A 137 9.64 -3.85 -9.09
C PRO A 137 9.22 -4.44 -7.74
N PRO A 138 7.94 -4.37 -7.34
CA PRO A 138 7.46 -4.91 -6.07
C PRO A 138 7.86 -6.36 -5.78
N SER A 139 7.81 -7.24 -6.78
CA SER A 139 8.17 -8.66 -6.65
C SER A 139 9.66 -8.92 -6.45
N GLN A 140 10.52 -7.91 -6.66
CA GLN A 140 11.97 -8.02 -6.53
C GLN A 140 12.50 -7.39 -5.24
N ARG A 141 11.63 -6.86 -4.36
CA ARG A 141 12.03 -6.22 -3.09
C ARG A 141 12.38 -7.25 -2.02
N ASN A 142 13.35 -8.11 -2.31
CA ASN A 142 13.76 -9.24 -1.49
C ASN A 142 15.06 -8.92 -0.70
N PRO A 143 15.49 -9.81 0.22
CA PRO A 143 16.72 -9.63 1.01
C PRO A 143 18.01 -9.41 0.21
N GLU A 144 18.12 -9.98 -0.98
CA GLU A 144 19.30 -9.83 -1.84
C GLU A 144 19.44 -8.39 -2.33
N MET A 145 18.33 -7.76 -2.71
CA MET A 145 18.30 -6.33 -3.02
C MET A 145 18.73 -5.46 -1.83
N PHE A 146 18.43 -5.85 -0.58
CA PHE A 146 18.88 -5.08 0.59
C PHE A 146 20.40 -5.07 0.70
N THR A 147 21.04 -6.20 0.38
CA THR A 147 22.50 -6.31 0.43
C THR A 147 23.15 -5.42 -0.62
N MET A 148 22.59 -5.36 -1.83
CA MET A 148 23.07 -4.45 -2.88
C MET A 148 22.88 -2.97 -2.51
N LEU A 149 21.73 -2.61 -1.92
CA LEU A 149 21.42 -1.23 -1.55
C LEU A 149 22.18 -0.76 -0.30
N ALA A 150 22.42 -1.65 0.65
CA ALA A 150 23.22 -1.37 1.84
C ALA A 150 24.73 -1.40 1.56
N GLY A 151 25.14 -2.00 0.44
CA GLY A 151 26.52 -2.24 0.07
C GLY A 151 27.18 -1.15 -0.77
N VAL A 152 26.61 0.05 -0.91
CA VAL A 152 27.32 1.19 -1.49
C VAL A 152 28.29 1.72 -0.43
N PRO A 153 29.62 1.53 -0.58
CA PRO A 153 30.57 2.23 0.26
C PRO A 153 30.52 3.70 -0.16
N GLY A 154 30.36 4.60 0.80
CA GLY A 154 30.76 5.98 0.58
C GLY A 154 32.28 6.01 0.45
N ASP A 155 32.77 6.18 -0.78
CA ASP A 155 34.10 6.75 -1.01
C ASP A 155 34.06 8.27 -0.75
#